data_AF-A0A956C4L8-F1
#
_entry.id   AF-A0A956C4L8-F1
#
_cell.length_a   1.000
_cell.length_b   1.000
_cell.length_c   1.000
_cell.angle_alpha   90.00
_cell.angle_beta   90.00
_cell.angle_gamma   90.00
#
_symmetry.space_group_name_H-M   'P 1'
#
loop_
_entity.id
_entity.type
_entity.pdbx_description
1 polymer ?
#
loop_
_entity_poly.entity_id
_entity_poly.type
_entity_poly.pdbx_seq_one_letter_code
_entity_poly.pdbx_strand_id
1 'polypeptide(L)'
;MLRLRRLAPVALILAAWSSPAAARPQLSGGLTTGAALTDLRESVGPRLAYHLGLRADLLFGRGRSSDMAIGPYVDLATAAFDSIEPGGGVAWLVPAGSTAFVLSAGGFARGERDRGWSPGAAGTLFWGSRSYNFHGTYGLTVGLFAQGRYGLDPAIPQADAIVGVRVDLAYLALPVILAVEAIRR
;
A
#
# COMPACT_ATOMS: atom_id res chain seq x y z
N MET A 1 -30.50 -26.08 -22.67
CA MET A 1 -30.57 -24.84 -21.87
C MET A 1 -30.40 -25.18 -20.39
N LEU A 2 -29.17 -25.04 -19.86
CA LEU A 2 -28.78 -25.51 -18.52
C LEU A 2 -28.99 -24.42 -17.43
N ARG A 3 -29.86 -24.73 -16.48
CA ARG A 3 -29.77 -24.54 -15.02
C ARG A 3 -29.18 -23.22 -14.46
N LEU A 4 -30.06 -22.24 -14.20
CA LEU A 4 -29.78 -21.06 -13.37
C LEU A 4 -30.39 -21.13 -11.94
N ARG A 5 -30.70 -22.33 -11.42
CA ARG A 5 -31.51 -22.49 -10.19
C ARG A 5 -30.76 -22.97 -8.94
N ARG A 6 -29.43 -23.09 -8.98
CA ARG A 6 -28.65 -23.73 -7.89
C ARG A 6 -27.79 -22.80 -7.02
N LEU A 7 -27.75 -21.49 -7.28
CA LEU A 7 -26.89 -20.55 -6.53
C LEU A 7 -27.59 -19.85 -5.34
N ALA A 8 -28.92 -19.88 -5.29
CA ALA A 8 -29.70 -19.25 -4.22
C ALA A 8 -29.42 -19.79 -2.79
N PRO A 9 -29.18 -21.09 -2.54
CA PRO A 9 -29.01 -21.57 -1.17
C PRO A 9 -27.64 -21.21 -0.56
N VAL A 10 -26.60 -20.99 -1.37
CA VAL A 10 -25.26 -20.62 -0.86
C VAL A 10 -25.24 -19.18 -0.33
N ALA A 11 -25.91 -18.26 -1.03
CA ALA A 11 -26.02 -16.86 -0.61
C ALA A 11 -26.79 -16.71 0.72
N LEU A 12 -27.82 -17.54 0.96
CA LEU A 12 -28.58 -17.53 2.21
C LEU A 12 -27.80 -18.08 3.40
N ILE A 13 -26.95 -19.10 3.19
CA ILE A 13 -26.09 -19.65 4.24
C ILE A 13 -25.01 -18.64 4.66
N LEU A 14 -24.44 -17.90 3.70
CA LEU A 14 -23.46 -16.84 3.98
C LEU A 14 -24.07 -15.65 4.72
N ALA A 15 -25.32 -15.29 4.42
CA ALA A 15 -26.04 -14.22 5.12
C ALA A 15 -26.42 -14.60 6.55
N ALA A 16 -26.80 -15.86 6.79
CA ALA A 16 -27.19 -16.37 8.11
C ALA A 16 -26.02 -16.52 9.10
N TRP A 17 -24.78 -16.43 8.61
CA TRP A 17 -23.55 -16.47 9.42
C TRP A 17 -22.92 -15.09 9.62
N SER A 18 -23.61 -14.01 9.26
CA SER A 18 -23.15 -12.65 9.55
C SER A 18 -23.33 -12.32 11.04
N SER A 19 -22.30 -12.60 11.83
CA SER A 19 -22.17 -11.95 13.14
C SER A 19 -21.94 -10.45 12.93
N PRO A 20 -22.42 -9.56 13.82
CA PRO A 20 -22.05 -8.15 13.78
C PRO A 20 -20.54 -8.05 13.98
N ALA A 21 -19.81 -7.99 12.87
CA ALA A 21 -18.38 -7.75 12.90
C ALA A 21 -18.20 -6.29 13.30
N ALA A 22 -18.03 -6.04 14.59
CA ALA A 22 -17.44 -4.82 15.10
C ALA A 22 -15.95 -4.79 14.73
N ALA A 23 -15.64 -4.91 13.44
CA ALA A 23 -14.30 -4.82 12.91
C ALA A 23 -13.85 -3.37 13.09
N ARG A 24 -12.92 -3.15 14.03
CA ARG A 24 -12.35 -1.82 14.23
C ARG A 24 -11.38 -1.53 13.10
N PRO A 25 -11.63 -0.50 12.27
CA PRO A 25 -10.71 -0.18 11.19
C PRO A 25 -9.32 0.13 11.74
N GLN A 26 -8.29 -0.41 11.08
CA GLN A 26 -6.89 -0.22 11.43
C GLN A 26 -6.22 0.64 10.36
N LEU A 27 -6.05 1.93 10.67
CA LEU A 27 -5.32 2.92 9.89
C LEU A 27 -3.81 2.73 10.09
N SER A 28 -3.03 2.84 9.03
CA SER A 28 -1.57 2.96 9.12
C SER A 28 -1.07 3.96 8.09
N GLY A 29 0.07 4.60 8.40
CA GLY A 29 0.73 5.52 7.51
C GLY A 29 2.24 5.32 7.57
N GLY A 30 2.92 5.27 6.43
CA GLY A 30 4.35 5.05 6.37
C GLY A 30 5.04 5.81 5.25
N LEU A 31 6.30 6.16 5.51
CA LEU A 31 7.27 6.58 4.51
C LEU A 31 7.86 5.34 3.84
N THR A 32 7.91 5.33 2.52
CA THR A 32 8.62 4.36 1.70
C THR A 32 9.86 5.00 1.11
N THR A 33 10.99 4.32 1.20
CA THR A 33 12.25 4.77 0.62
C THR A 33 13.05 3.57 0.10
N GLY A 34 13.77 3.74 -0.99
CA GLY A 34 14.54 2.66 -1.58
C GLY A 34 15.13 2.99 -2.95
N ALA A 35 15.34 1.94 -3.73
CA ALA A 35 15.88 2.03 -5.09
C ALA A 35 14.80 1.64 -6.11
N ALA A 36 14.78 2.36 -7.22
CA ALA A 36 13.92 2.10 -8.37
C ALA A 36 14.79 1.87 -9.61
N LEU A 37 14.49 0.82 -10.36
CA LEU A 37 14.90 0.68 -11.76
C LEU A 37 13.75 1.20 -12.61
N THR A 38 13.90 2.38 -13.17
CA THR A 38 12.88 3.02 -14.03
C THR A 38 13.15 2.76 -15.50
N ASP A 39 12.15 3.02 -16.33
CA ASP A 39 12.28 3.09 -17.78
C ASP A 39 12.67 1.74 -18.42
N LEU A 40 12.25 0.63 -17.79
CA LEU A 40 12.56 -0.75 -18.22
C LEU A 40 12.03 -1.10 -19.63
N ARG A 41 11.14 -0.27 -20.17
CA ARG A 41 10.55 -0.41 -21.50
C ARG A 41 11.01 0.67 -22.49
N GLU A 42 11.79 1.65 -22.04
CA GLU A 42 12.33 2.67 -22.92
C GLU A 42 13.56 2.17 -23.68
N SER A 43 13.79 2.71 -24.88
CA SER A 43 14.92 2.33 -25.74
C SER A 43 16.28 2.74 -25.18
N VAL A 44 16.30 3.73 -24.28
CA VAL A 44 17.52 4.25 -23.64
C VAL A 44 18.06 3.29 -22.56
N GLY A 45 17.26 2.29 -22.17
CA GLY A 45 17.62 1.30 -21.15
C GLY A 45 17.24 1.73 -19.73
N PRO A 46 17.38 0.81 -18.75
CA PRO A 46 16.94 1.06 -17.39
C PRO A 46 17.80 2.12 -16.68
N ARG A 47 17.15 2.99 -15.91
CA ARG A 47 17.79 4.01 -15.08
C ARG A 47 17.65 3.66 -13.61
N LEU A 48 18.75 3.69 -12.87
CA LEU A 48 18.70 3.58 -11.41
C LEU A 48 18.31 4.94 -10.82
N ALA A 49 17.23 4.96 -10.04
CA ALA A 49 16.69 6.14 -9.39
C ALA A 49 16.45 5.88 -7.89
N TYR A 50 16.48 6.95 -7.11
CA TYR A 50 16.03 6.89 -5.72
C TYR A 50 14.50 6.93 -5.65
N HIS A 51 13.90 6.06 -4.84
CA HIS A 51 12.47 6.05 -4.56
C HIS A 51 12.17 6.73 -3.23
N LEU A 52 11.21 7.63 -3.22
CA LEU A 52 10.59 8.17 -2.02
C LEU A 52 9.08 8.18 -2.19
N GLY A 53 8.34 7.82 -1.16
CA GLY A 53 6.90 7.97 -1.19
C GLY A 53 6.25 7.89 0.18
N LEU A 54 5.01 8.34 0.26
CA LEU A 54 4.13 8.19 1.39
C LEU A 54 3.05 7.18 1.04
N ARG A 55 2.63 6.40 2.02
CA ARG A 55 1.52 5.47 1.86
C ARG A 55 0.67 5.44 3.12
N ALA A 56 -0.65 5.45 2.94
CA ALA A 56 -1.61 5.19 3.99
C ALA A 56 -2.56 4.08 3.58
N ASP A 57 -2.97 3.25 4.53
CA ASP A 57 -3.95 2.19 4.31
C ASP A 57 -4.92 2.09 5.49
N LEU A 58 -6.14 1.64 5.19
CA LEU A 58 -7.19 1.44 6.18
C LEU A 58 -7.70 0.02 6.06
N LEU A 59 -7.33 -0.86 7.00
CA LEU A 59 -7.65 -2.27 6.95
C LEU A 59 -8.87 -2.61 7.79
N PHE A 60 -9.75 -3.45 7.25
CA PHE A 60 -10.96 -3.94 7.90
C PHE A 60 -10.88 -5.45 8.13
N GLY A 61 -11.70 -5.94 9.07
CA GLY A 61 -11.83 -7.38 9.37
C GLY A 61 -10.90 -7.91 10.47
N ARG A 62 -10.17 -7.04 11.18
CA ARG A 62 -9.27 -7.44 12.26
C ARG A 62 -9.93 -7.32 13.64
N GLY A 63 -9.82 -8.36 14.44
CA GLY A 63 -10.05 -8.34 15.90
C GLY A 63 -8.78 -8.57 16.72
N ARG A 64 -7.71 -9.10 16.09
CA ARG A 64 -6.39 -9.38 16.69
C ARG A 64 -5.29 -9.33 15.63
N SER A 65 -4.03 -9.51 16.06
CA SER A 65 -2.85 -9.47 15.17
C SER A 65 -2.83 -10.58 14.11
N SER A 66 -3.37 -11.77 14.43
CA SER A 66 -3.38 -12.95 13.58
C SER A 66 -4.54 -13.03 12.59
N ASP A 67 -5.34 -11.98 12.46
CA ASP A 67 -6.46 -11.96 11.52
C ASP A 67 -6.04 -11.37 10.18
N MET A 68 -6.58 -11.95 9.11
CA MET A 68 -6.48 -11.39 7.77
C MET A 68 -7.27 -10.09 7.68
N ALA A 69 -6.88 -9.21 6.77
CA ALA A 69 -7.54 -7.91 6.63
C ALA A 69 -7.49 -7.42 5.19
N ILE A 70 -8.49 -6.67 4.78
CA ILE A 70 -8.51 -6.05 3.44
C ILE A 70 -9.01 -4.61 3.56
N GLY A 71 -8.53 -3.75 2.67
CA GLY A 71 -9.06 -2.39 2.60
C GLY A 71 -8.32 -1.50 1.60
N PRO A 72 -8.77 -0.25 1.47
CA PRO A 72 -8.17 0.69 0.54
C PRO A 72 -6.79 1.16 1.01
N TYR A 73 -5.97 1.55 0.05
CA TYR A 73 -4.76 2.33 0.29
C TYR A 73 -4.70 3.52 -0.67
N VAL A 74 -3.95 4.53 -0.25
CA VAL A 74 -3.50 5.64 -1.10
C VAL A 74 -1.99 5.78 -0.95
N ASP A 75 -1.32 6.16 -2.02
CA ASP A 75 0.10 6.50 -1.99
C ASP A 75 0.42 7.74 -2.83
N LEU A 76 1.57 8.33 -2.54
CA LEU A 76 2.16 9.43 -3.28
C LEU A 76 3.66 9.16 -3.34
N ALA A 77 4.20 9.02 -4.54
CA ALA A 77 5.60 8.70 -4.72
C ALA A 77 6.32 9.66 -5.67
N THR A 78 7.63 9.56 -5.68
CA THR A 78 8.52 10.20 -6.64
C THR A 78 9.70 9.29 -6.92
N ALA A 79 10.15 9.27 -8.16
CA ALA A 79 11.42 8.71 -8.58
C ALA A 79 12.39 9.88 -8.84
N ALA A 80 13.61 9.80 -8.31
CA ALA A 80 14.67 10.80 -8.48
C ALA A 80 14.29 12.27 -8.17
N PHE A 81 13.13 12.53 -7.55
CA PHE A 81 12.53 13.87 -7.40
C PHE A 81 12.16 14.57 -8.72
N ASP A 82 12.08 13.82 -9.83
CA ASP A 82 11.68 14.34 -11.15
C ASP A 82 10.22 14.02 -11.52
N SER A 83 9.60 13.07 -10.80
CA SER A 83 8.19 12.67 -10.98
C SER A 83 7.33 12.94 -9.74
N ILE A 84 6.03 13.06 -9.95
CA ILE A 84 5.01 12.97 -8.89
C ILE A 84 3.99 11.89 -9.25
N GLU A 85 3.80 10.92 -8.35
CA GLU A 85 3.05 9.69 -8.63
C GLU A 85 2.00 9.43 -7.54
N PRO A 86 0.87 10.16 -7.53
CA PRO A 86 -0.29 9.81 -6.72
C PRO A 86 -0.92 8.50 -7.20
N GLY A 87 -1.30 7.65 -6.26
CA GLY A 87 -1.93 6.37 -6.55
C GLY A 87 -2.81 5.86 -5.42
N GLY A 88 -3.42 4.72 -5.66
CA GLY A 88 -4.30 4.07 -4.71
C GLY A 88 -4.87 2.77 -5.23
N GLY A 89 -5.45 1.99 -4.34
CA GLY A 89 -6.01 0.69 -4.68
C GLY A 89 -6.42 -0.10 -3.46
N VAL A 90 -6.27 -1.42 -3.55
CA VAL A 90 -6.66 -2.36 -2.49
C VAL A 90 -5.43 -3.05 -1.93
N ALA A 91 -5.42 -3.24 -0.62
CA ALA A 91 -4.41 -3.97 0.13
C ALA A 91 -5.04 -5.15 0.86
N TRP A 92 -4.38 -6.30 0.80
CA TRP A 92 -4.76 -7.53 1.51
C TRP A 92 -3.62 -7.97 2.41
N LEU A 93 -3.89 -7.97 3.71
CA LEU A 93 -2.99 -8.41 4.76
C LEU A 93 -3.21 -9.90 5.06
N VAL A 94 -2.10 -10.64 5.00
CA VAL A 94 -1.99 -12.06 5.35
C VAL A 94 -1.00 -12.19 6.52
N PRO A 95 -1.45 -12.60 7.72
CA PRO A 95 -0.58 -12.79 8.88
C PRO A 95 0.44 -13.90 8.65
N ALA A 96 1.65 -13.71 9.15
CA ALA A 96 2.77 -14.63 9.06
C ALA A 96 3.55 -14.64 10.39
N GLY A 97 2.92 -15.21 11.42
CA GLY A 97 3.46 -15.22 12.79
C GLY A 97 3.49 -13.83 13.41
N SER A 98 4.68 -13.35 13.78
CA SER A 98 4.91 -11.99 14.28
C SER A 98 5.01 -10.93 13.18
N THR A 99 5.03 -11.36 11.92
CA THR A 99 5.06 -10.49 10.73
C THR A 99 3.78 -10.66 9.92
N ALA A 100 3.65 -9.92 8.82
CA ALA A 100 2.59 -10.07 7.85
C ALA A 100 3.11 -9.81 6.44
N PHE A 101 2.49 -10.48 5.48
CA PHE A 101 2.54 -10.09 4.08
C PHE A 101 1.39 -9.15 3.77
N VAL A 102 1.64 -8.10 2.99
CA VAL A 102 0.57 -7.26 2.44
C VAL A 102 0.72 -7.24 0.92
N LEU A 103 -0.23 -7.88 0.25
CA LEU A 103 -0.38 -7.87 -1.19
C LEU A 103 -1.21 -6.65 -1.57
N SER A 104 -0.82 -5.91 -2.60
CA SER A 104 -1.58 -4.74 -3.04
C SER A 104 -1.57 -4.58 -4.54
N ALA A 105 -2.66 -4.09 -5.07
CA ALA A 105 -2.80 -3.73 -6.48
C ALA A 105 -3.65 -2.47 -6.60
N GLY A 106 -3.33 -1.64 -7.58
CA GLY A 106 -3.99 -0.35 -7.76
C GLY A 106 -3.57 0.37 -9.03
N GLY A 107 -4.08 1.59 -9.18
CA GLY A 107 -3.72 2.51 -10.24
C GLY A 107 -2.90 3.68 -9.70
N PHE A 108 -2.17 4.34 -10.58
CA PHE A 108 -1.49 5.60 -10.30
C PHE A 108 -1.54 6.52 -11.52
N ALA A 109 -1.29 7.80 -11.30
CA ALA A 109 -1.00 8.77 -12.35
C ALA A 109 0.41 9.28 -12.13
N ARG A 110 1.23 9.32 -13.18
CA ARG A 110 2.59 9.86 -13.13
C ARG A 110 2.65 11.20 -13.83
N GLY A 111 2.98 12.23 -13.08
CA GLY A 111 3.27 13.56 -13.59
C GLY A 111 4.77 13.73 -13.76
N GLU A 112 5.20 13.98 -15.00
CA GLU A 112 6.56 14.39 -15.33
C GLU A 112 6.55 15.80 -15.92
N ARG A 113 7.58 16.59 -15.62
CA ARG A 113 7.64 18.00 -16.04
C ARG A 113 7.56 18.17 -17.57
N ASP A 114 8.23 17.28 -18.30
CA ASP A 114 8.40 17.41 -19.75
C ASP A 114 7.42 16.53 -20.56
N ARG A 115 6.84 15.50 -19.95
CA ARG A 115 5.94 14.54 -20.63
C ARG A 115 4.48 14.63 -20.22
N GLY A 116 4.15 15.43 -19.19
CA GLY A 116 2.79 15.58 -18.70
C GLY A 116 2.36 14.41 -17.80
N TRP A 117 1.06 14.11 -17.82
CA TRP A 117 0.46 13.08 -16.97
C TRP A 117 0.17 11.79 -17.74
N SER A 118 0.63 10.65 -17.23
CA SER A 118 0.34 9.32 -17.78
C SER A 118 -0.31 8.41 -16.73
N PRO A 119 -1.34 7.62 -17.09
CA PRO A 119 -1.92 6.64 -16.18
C PRO A 119 -1.08 5.35 -16.12
N GLY A 120 -1.15 4.66 -14.99
CA GLY A 120 -0.44 3.40 -14.77
C GLY A 120 -1.12 2.47 -13.78
N ALA A 121 -0.65 1.22 -13.74
CA ALA A 121 -1.05 0.20 -12.78
C ALA A 121 0.14 -0.24 -11.92
N ALA A 122 -0.11 -0.48 -10.64
CA ALA A 122 0.92 -0.86 -9.67
C ALA A 122 0.54 -2.13 -8.92
N GLY A 123 1.53 -2.98 -8.68
CA GLY A 123 1.45 -4.15 -7.81
C GLY A 123 2.52 -4.07 -6.73
N THR A 124 2.21 -4.45 -5.50
CA THR A 124 3.16 -4.38 -4.38
C THR A 124 3.04 -5.58 -3.47
N LEU A 125 4.20 -6.12 -3.10
CA LEU A 125 4.37 -7.07 -2.01
C LEU A 125 5.12 -6.36 -0.88
N PHE A 126 4.50 -6.28 0.30
CA PHE A 126 5.16 -5.85 1.52
C PHE A 126 5.32 -7.05 2.45
N TRP A 127 6.43 -7.08 3.19
CA TRP A 127 6.69 -8.04 4.26
C TRP A 127 7.30 -7.32 5.46
N GLY A 128 6.71 -7.51 6.63
CA GLY A 128 7.24 -6.96 7.87
C GLY A 128 6.25 -6.93 9.01
N SER A 129 6.51 -6.10 10.01
CA SER A 129 5.62 -5.92 11.15
C SER A 129 4.40 -5.10 10.77
N ARG A 130 3.23 -5.58 11.19
CA ARG A 130 1.92 -4.92 11.09
C ARG A 130 1.20 -5.05 12.42
N SER A 131 1.32 -4.04 13.27
CA SER A 131 0.71 -4.11 14.60
C SER A 131 -0.82 -4.09 14.52
N TYR A 132 -1.46 -4.58 15.58
CA TYR A 132 -2.89 -4.40 15.81
C TYR A 132 -3.05 -3.59 17.09
N ASN A 133 -3.81 -2.50 17.03
CA ASN A 133 -4.02 -1.64 18.18
C ASN A 133 -5.35 -1.99 18.86
N PHE A 134 -5.26 -2.54 20.08
CA PHE A 134 -6.43 -2.90 20.88
C PHE A 134 -7.17 -1.69 21.48
N HIS A 135 -6.48 -0.56 21.56
CA HIS A 135 -6.94 0.66 22.25
C HIS A 135 -7.17 1.84 21.29
N GLY A 136 -7.01 1.64 19.98
CA GLY A 136 -7.11 2.69 18.99
C GLY A 136 -7.21 2.16 17.57
N THR A 137 -7.28 3.08 16.62
CA THR A 137 -7.40 2.76 15.20
C THR A 137 -6.06 2.78 14.48
N TYR A 138 -5.00 3.34 15.07
CA TYR A 138 -3.71 3.46 14.40
C TYR A 138 -2.78 2.27 14.68
N GLY A 139 -2.33 1.60 13.63
CA GLY A 139 -1.40 0.48 13.66
C GLY A 139 -0.04 0.86 13.06
N LEU A 140 1.02 0.36 13.71
CA LEU A 140 2.42 0.61 13.35
C LEU A 140 2.88 -0.35 12.26
N THR A 141 3.67 0.17 11.33
CA THR A 141 4.26 -0.60 10.22
C THR A 141 5.76 -0.42 10.10
N VAL A 142 6.50 -1.51 9.99
CA VAL A 142 7.90 -1.48 9.55
C VAL A 142 8.23 -2.73 8.75
N GLY A 143 8.91 -2.59 7.61
CA GLY A 143 9.25 -3.75 6.80
C GLY A 143 9.85 -3.42 5.45
N LEU A 144 9.97 -4.45 4.62
CA LEU A 144 10.47 -4.39 3.26
C LEU A 144 9.29 -4.39 2.28
N PHE A 145 9.50 -3.80 1.11
CA PHE A 145 8.55 -3.93 0.00
C PHE A 145 9.26 -4.11 -1.34
N ALA A 146 8.56 -4.78 -2.24
CA ALA A 146 8.86 -4.84 -3.66
C ALA A 146 7.62 -4.36 -4.42
N GLN A 147 7.79 -3.47 -5.39
CA GLN A 147 6.71 -2.90 -6.18
C GLN A 147 7.07 -2.93 -7.67
N GLY A 148 6.10 -3.34 -8.49
CA GLY A 148 6.15 -3.17 -9.94
C GLY A 148 5.17 -2.07 -10.35
N ARG A 149 5.57 -1.23 -11.29
CA ARG A 149 4.72 -0.21 -11.92
C ARG A 149 4.73 -0.40 -13.43
N TYR A 150 3.58 -0.21 -14.07
CA TYR A 150 3.42 -0.35 -15.50
C TYR A 150 2.59 0.81 -16.05
N GLY A 151 3.16 1.58 -16.97
CA GLY A 151 2.47 2.66 -17.67
C GLY A 151 1.47 2.11 -18.69
N LEU A 152 0.27 2.69 -18.68
CA LEU A 152 -0.84 2.29 -19.56
C LEU A 152 -0.95 3.19 -20.79
N ASP A 153 -0.21 4.29 -20.85
CA ASP A 153 -0.15 5.16 -22.03
C ASP A 153 0.71 4.49 -23.13
N PRO A 154 0.14 4.16 -24.30
CA PRO A 154 0.90 3.58 -25.40
C PRO A 154 1.97 4.52 -25.98
N ALA A 155 1.77 5.84 -25.87
CA ALA A 155 2.69 6.85 -26.37
C ALA A 155 3.90 7.06 -25.44
N ILE A 156 3.78 6.64 -24.17
CA ILE A 156 4.81 6.80 -23.13
C ILE A 156 5.04 5.42 -22.47
N PRO A 157 5.81 4.51 -23.10
CA PRO A 157 6.05 3.18 -22.58
C PRO A 157 6.85 3.22 -21.28
N GLN A 158 6.21 2.92 -20.15
CA GLN A 158 6.84 2.90 -18.83
C GLN A 158 6.72 1.51 -18.19
N ALA A 159 7.78 1.06 -17.54
CA ALA A 159 7.72 0.02 -16.52
C ALA A 159 8.86 0.21 -15.52
N ASP A 160 8.55 0.09 -14.23
CA ASP A 160 9.50 0.29 -13.15
C ASP A 160 9.46 -0.88 -12.16
N ALA A 161 10.62 -1.19 -11.58
CA ALA A 161 10.77 -2.14 -10.49
C ALA A 161 11.41 -1.45 -9.28
N ILE A 162 10.76 -1.52 -8.13
CA ILE A 162 11.12 -0.78 -6.93
C ILE A 162 11.28 -1.75 -5.77
N VAL A 163 12.35 -1.57 -4.99
CA VAL A 163 12.56 -2.30 -3.73
C VAL A 163 12.98 -1.32 -2.65
N GLY A 164 12.53 -1.53 -1.42
CA GLY A 164 12.86 -0.62 -0.34
C GLY A 164 12.30 -1.00 1.01
N VAL A 165 12.33 -0.02 1.91
CA VAL A 165 11.79 -0.12 3.27
C VAL A 165 10.56 0.77 3.42
N ARG A 166 9.63 0.34 4.27
CA ARG A 166 8.53 1.16 4.75
C ARG A 166 8.69 1.35 6.25
N VAL A 167 8.65 2.59 6.70
CA VAL A 167 8.76 2.98 8.11
C VAL A 167 7.55 3.81 8.49
N ASP A 168 6.94 3.48 9.62
CA ASP A 168 5.76 4.15 10.13
C ASP A 168 5.98 5.66 10.38
N LEU A 169 4.98 6.48 10.06
CA LEU A 169 5.03 7.92 10.30
C LEU A 169 5.08 8.27 11.79
N ALA A 170 4.47 7.46 12.67
CA ALA A 170 4.55 7.72 14.10
C ALA A 170 5.99 7.59 14.62
N TYR A 171 6.76 6.62 14.12
CA TYR A 171 8.19 6.50 14.47
C TYR A 171 8.99 7.70 13.99
N LEU A 172 8.72 8.18 12.77
CA LEU A 172 9.41 9.34 12.21
C LEU A 172 9.04 10.65 12.92
N ALA A 173 7.85 10.73 13.53
CA ALA A 173 7.41 11.89 14.29
C ALA A 173 8.02 11.96 15.71
N LEU A 174 8.54 10.85 16.26
CA LEU A 174 9.05 10.80 17.64
C LEU A 174 10.06 11.89 17.98
N PRO A 175 11.10 12.17 17.17
CA PRO A 175 12.07 13.21 17.50
C PRO A 175 11.44 14.60 17.62
N VAL A 176 10.47 14.91 16.77
CA VAL A 176 9.75 16.19 16.76
C VAL A 176 8.85 16.31 17.98
N ILE A 177 8.12 15.24 18.31
CA ILE A 177 7.26 15.20 19.51
C ILE A 177 8.09 15.42 20.77
N LEU A 178 9.21 14.70 20.90
CA LEU A 178 10.11 14.82 22.05
C LEU A 178 10.72 16.23 22.17
N ALA A 179 11.11 16.85 21.05
CA ALA A 179 11.63 18.21 21.04
C ALA A 179 10.57 19.23 21.48
N VAL A 180 9.33 19.10 20.98
CA VAL A 180 8.22 19.97 21.38
C VAL A 180 7.89 19.80 22.87
N GLU A 181 7.88 18.58 23.38
CA GLU A 181 7.66 18.31 24.81
C GLU A 181 8.77 18.87 25.69
N ALA A 182 10.03 18.80 25.25
CA ALA A 182 11.16 19.36 25.97
C ALA A 182 11.09 20.89 26.08
N ILE A 183 10.55 21.58 25.06
CA ILE A 183 10.36 23.04 25.06
C ILE A 183 9.16 23.47 25.92
N ARG A 184 8.15 22.61 26.05
CA ARG A 184 6.92 22.91 26.82
C ARG A 184 7.04 22.65 28.32
N ARG A 185 8.12 22.00 28.75
CA ARG A 185 8.44 21.77 30.17
C ARG A 185 9.31 22.90 30.71
#